data_AF-A0A2D6RKN5-F1
#
_entry.id   AF-A0A2D6RKN5-F1
#
_cell.length_a   1.000
_cell.length_b   1.000
_cell.length_c   1.000
_cell.angle_alpha   90.00
_cell.angle_beta   90.00
_cell.angle_gamma   90.00
#
_symmetry.space_group_name_H-M   'P 1'
#
loop_
_entity.id
_entity.type
_entity.pdbx_description
1 polymer ?
#
loop_
_entity_poly.entity_id
_entity_poly.type
_entity_poly.pdbx_seq_one_letter_code
_entity_poly.pdbx_strand_id
1 'polypeptide(L)' 'MTSYLIKTRAGKFYEVLAKAEEWFINFKGAKKKVKALGENGQLEKGGRVYFHLREDKIMRTQPIVDIYKKL' A
#
# COMPACT_ATOMS: atom_id res chain seq x y z
N MET A 1 -8.22 -0.69 13.56
CA MET A 1 -7.71 -0.79 12.17
C MET A 1 -6.45 0.04 12.11
N THR A 2 -5.31 -0.53 11.77
CA THR A 2 -4.03 0.20 11.80
C THR A 2 -3.81 0.88 10.45
N SER A 3 -3.41 2.15 10.46
CA SER A 3 -3.14 2.93 9.26
C SER A 3 -1.66 3.29 9.17
N TYR A 4 -1.12 3.26 7.97
CA TYR A 4 0.25 3.60 7.65
C TYR A 4 0.26 4.61 6.50
N LEU A 5 1.05 5.66 6.63
CA LEU A 5 1.39 6.53 5.50
C LEU A 5 2.73 6.06 4.94
N ILE A 6 2.77 5.66 3.68
CA ILE A 6 4.01 5.31 3.00
C ILE A 6 4.45 6.41 2.05
N LYS A 7 5.75 6.62 1.95
CA LYS A 7 6.39 7.43 0.92
C LYS A 7 7.08 6.50 -0.07
N THR A 8 6.87 6.73 -1.35
CA THR A 8 7.52 5.97 -2.43
C THR A 8 8.71 6.72 -2.99
N ARG A 9 9.61 6.02 -3.69
CA ARG A 9 10.78 6.60 -4.35
C ARG A 9 10.44 7.74 -5.32
N ALA A 10 9.25 7.74 -5.91
CA ALA A 10 8.76 8.83 -6.76
C ALA A 10 8.25 10.06 -5.99
N GLY A 11 8.44 10.12 -4.67
CA GLY A 11 7.96 11.21 -3.82
C GLY A 11 6.45 11.18 -3.56
N LYS A 12 5.74 10.14 -4.00
CA LYS A 12 4.30 9.99 -3.78
C LYS A 12 4.00 9.36 -2.43
N PHE A 13 2.94 9.85 -1.78
CA PHE A 13 2.43 9.32 -0.53
C PHE A 13 1.18 8.49 -0.76
N TYR A 14 1.05 7.39 -0.01
CA TYR A 14 -0.14 6.54 -0.02
C TYR A 14 -0.50 6.14 1.41
N GLU A 15 -1.79 6.07 1.70
CA GLU A 15 -2.27 5.52 2.96
C GLU A 15 -2.62 4.05 2.77
N VAL A 16 -2.00 3.18 3.57
CA VAL A 16 -2.18 1.74 3.59
C VAL A 16 -2.82 1.36 4.92
N LEU A 17 -3.84 0.52 4.88
CA LEU A 17 -4.66 0.13 6.02
C LEU A 17 -4.56 -1.38 6.23
N ALA A 18 -4.35 -1.80 7.46
CA ALA A 18 -4.40 -3.20 7.87
C ALA A 18 -5.72 -3.49 8.60
N LYS A 19 -6.48 -4.48 8.11
CA LYS A 19 -7.71 -4.98 8.74
C LYS A 19 -7.68 -6.51 8.76
N ALA A 20 -7.57 -7.09 9.95
CA ALA A 20 -7.33 -8.52 10.13
C ALA A 20 -6.10 -8.98 9.32
N GLU A 21 -6.23 -10.02 8.51
CA GLU A 21 -5.17 -10.53 7.62
C GLU A 21 -5.17 -9.86 6.23
N GLU A 22 -5.99 -8.82 6.03
CA GLU A 22 -6.14 -8.13 4.76
C GLU A 22 -5.55 -6.71 4.78
N TRP A 23 -5.00 -6.33 3.62
CA TRP A 23 -4.42 -5.00 3.39
C TRP A 23 -5.24 -4.22 2.38
N PHE A 24 -5.34 -2.91 2.60
CA PHE A 24 -6.03 -1.97 1.71
C PHE A 24 -5.19 -0.73 1.49
N ILE A 25 -5.41 -0.03 0.39
CA ILE A 25 -4.79 1.26 0.08
C ILE A 25 -5.87 2.29 -0.23
N ASN A 26 -5.72 3.49 0.30
CA ASN A 26 -6.56 4.61 -0.05
C ASN A 26 -6.01 5.26 -1.31
N PHE A 27 -6.75 5.16 -2.41
CA PHE A 27 -6.37 5.69 -3.71
C PHE A 27 -7.52 6.52 -4.29
N LYS A 28 -7.27 7.82 -4.47
CA LYS A 28 -8.26 8.79 -5.00
C LYS A 28 -9.61 8.76 -4.24
N GLY A 29 -9.55 8.64 -2.91
CA GLY A 29 -10.74 8.62 -2.05
C GLY A 29 -11.47 7.26 -1.97
N ALA A 30 -10.98 6.23 -2.68
CA ALA A 30 -11.52 4.88 -2.60
C ALA A 30 -10.54 3.92 -1.91
N LYS A 31 -11.06 3.04 -1.05
CA LYS A 31 -10.30 1.92 -0.49
C LYS A 31 -10.22 0.80 -1.53
N LYS A 32 -9.00 0.43 -1.91
CA LYS A 32 -8.73 -0.69 -2.82
C LYS A 32 -8.02 -1.81 -2.07
N LYS A 33 -8.42 -3.05 -2.31
CA LYS A 33 -7.77 -4.22 -1.72
C LYS A 33 -6.36 -4.38 -2.31
N VAL A 34 -5.39 -4.58 -1.43
CA VAL A 34 -4.01 -4.87 -1.80
C VAL A 34 -3.90 -6.37 -2.09
N LYS A 35 -3.38 -6.71 -3.26
CA LYS A 35 -3.14 -8.09 -3.68
C LYS A 35 -1.82 -8.64 -3.15
N ALA A 36 -0.81 -7.79 -3.07
CA ALA A 36 0.52 -8.14 -2.57
C ALA A 36 1.20 -6.89 -1.99
N LEU A 37 2.06 -7.13 -1.00
CA LEU A 37 2.75 -6.10 -0.24
C LEU A 37 4.17 -6.56 0.06
N GLY A 38 5.18 -5.82 -0.43
CA GLY A 38 6.57 -6.25 -0.29
C GLY A 38 6.88 -7.57 -0.98
N GLU A 39 8.06 -8.13 -0.74
CA GLU A 39 8.43 -9.47 -1.18
C GLU A 39 8.01 -10.53 -0.15
N ASN A 40 8.00 -10.15 1.13
CA ASN A 40 7.67 -11.03 2.25
C ASN A 40 6.17 -11.01 2.63
N GLY A 41 5.32 -10.38 1.82
CA GLY A 41 3.90 -10.20 2.16
C GLY A 41 3.63 -9.15 3.25
N GLN A 42 4.64 -8.34 3.60
CA GLN A 42 4.55 -7.33 4.67
C GLN A 42 4.86 -5.92 4.17
N LEU A 43 4.46 -4.92 4.97
CA LEU A 43 4.75 -3.51 4.68
C LEU A 43 6.21 -3.22 5.05
N GLU A 44 7.09 -3.22 4.06
CA GLU A 44 8.53 -3.04 4.28
C GLU A 44 9.15 -1.98 3.35
N LYS A 45 10.22 -1.31 3.82
CA LYS A 45 11.02 -0.42 2.97
C LYS A 45 11.66 -1.25 1.84
N GLY A 46 11.75 -0.69 0.63
CA GLY A 46 12.16 -1.40 -0.58
C GLY A 46 11.00 -2.15 -1.27
N GLY A 47 10.01 -2.59 -0.50
CA GLY A 47 8.81 -3.26 -0.99
C GLY A 47 7.92 -2.38 -1.88
N ARG A 48 7.00 -3.01 -2.61
CA ARG A 48 5.99 -2.33 -3.45
C ARG A 48 4.59 -2.76 -3.00
N VAL A 49 3.62 -1.88 -3.22
CA VAL A 49 2.19 -2.18 -2.99
C VAL A 49 1.54 -2.49 -4.32
N TYR A 50 0.82 -3.61 -4.39
CA TYR A 50 0.09 -4.06 -5.56
C TYR A 50 -1.40 -4.09 -5.26
N PHE A 51 -2.22 -3.44 -6.08
CA PHE A 51 -3.67 -3.39 -5.87
C PHE A 51 -4.43 -3.27 -7.18
N HIS A 52 -5.69 -3.72 -7.19
CA HIS A 52 -6.54 -3.60 -8.37
C HIS A 52 -7.08 -2.17 -8.51
N LEU A 53 -6.96 -1.60 -9.70
CA LEU A 53 -7.69 -0.40 -10.10
C LEU A 53 -9.11 -0.76 -10.55
N ARG A 54 -9.21 -1.83 -11.36
CA ARG A 54 -10.41 -2.48 -11.92
C ARG A 54 -10.16 -3.99 -11.98
N GLU A 55 -11.16 -4.81 -12.30
CA GLU A 55 -11.07 -6.29 -12.30
C GLU A 55 -9.77 -6.80 -12.96
N ASP A 56 -9.44 -6.33 -14.15
CA ASP A 56 -8.25 -6.82 -14.89
C ASP A 56 -6.97 -5.98 -14.72
N LYS A 57 -7.05 -4.80 -14.10
CA LYS A 57 -5.92 -3.86 -14.07
C LYS A 57 -5.28 -3.78 -12.69
N ILE A 58 -4.07 -4.35 -12.58
CA ILE A 58 -3.22 -4.24 -11.38
C ILE A 58 -2.34 -2.99 -11.49
N MET A 59 -2.32 -2.21 -10.41
CA MET A 59 -1.38 -1.12 -10.20
C MET A 59 -0.30 -1.54 -9.20
N ARG A 60 0.94 -1.16 -9.49
CA ARG A 60 2.07 -1.30 -8.57
C ARG A 60 2.65 0.06 -8.25
N THR A 61 3.01 0.30 -6.99
CA THR A 61 3.74 1.51 -6.60
C THR A 61 5.22 1.40 -6.95
N GLN A 62 5.91 2.53 -6.86
CA GLN A 62 7.37 2.53 -6.74
C GLN A 62 7.79 1.99 -5.36
N PRO A 63 9.06 1.57 -5.19
CA PRO A 63 9.58 1.11 -3.91
C PRO A 63 9.27 2.08 -2.77
N ILE A 64 8.87 1.55 -1.62
CA ILE A 64 8.64 2.31 -0.40
C ILE A 64 9.99 2.75 0.17
N VAL A 65 10.13 4.04 0.47
CA VAL A 65 11.34 4.60 1.10
C VAL A 65 11.13 4.92 2.57
N ASP A 66 9.90 5.27 2.95
CA ASP A 66 9.51 5.54 4.34
C ASP A 66 8.12 5.00 4.65
N ILE A 67 7.93 4.60 5.91
CA ILE A 67 6.68 4.09 6.47
C ILE A 67 6.45 4.83 7.79
N TYR A 68 5.31 5.49 7.90
CA TYR A 68 4.89 6.21 9.10
C TYR A 68 3.62 5.56 9.64
N LYS A 69 3.65 5.03 10.85
CA LYS A 69 2.45 4.49 11.51
C LYS A 69 1.60 5.66 12.01
N LYS A 70 0.33 5.71 11.61
CA LYS A 70 -0.63 6.66 12.20
C LYS A 70 -1.14 6.06 13.52
N LEU A 71 -1.12 6.88 14.56
CA LEU A 71 -1.68 6.58 15.89
C LEU A 71 -3.21 6.66 15.84
#